data_AF-A0A7C5P2Y1-F1
#
_entry.id   AF-A0A7C5P2Y1-F1
#
_cell.length_a   1.000
_cell.length_b   1.000
_cell.length_c   1.000
_cell.angle_alpha   90.00
_cell.angle_beta   90.00
_cell.angle_gamma   90.00
#
_symmetry.space_group_name_H-M   'P 1'
#
loop_
_entity.id
_entity.type
_entity.pdbx_description
1 polymer ?
#
loop_
_entity_poly.entity_id
_entity_poly.type
_entity_poly.pdbx_seq_one_letter_code
_entity_poly.pdbx_strand_id
1 'polypeptide(L)'
;MEGFTLNVAKAFLGKNVNLHLKDGSVIVNVRLAEIHKDPLKGEVFIKCVPYGKTSVLQIPLKNIAWAKLLDLSLFGAGGRKTIRKVVFDMKN
;
A
#
# COMPACT_ATOMS: atom_id res chain seq x y z
N MET A 1 -18.33 2.71 -8.98
CA MET A 1 -16.87 2.51 -9.02
C MET A 1 -16.59 1.17 -8.37
N GLU A 2 -16.04 0.20 -9.10
CA GLU A 2 -15.66 -1.09 -8.52
C GLU A 2 -14.64 -0.83 -7.41
N GLY A 3 -14.94 -1.28 -6.19
CA GLY A 3 -14.09 -1.05 -5.02
C GLY A 3 -12.77 -1.83 -5.12
N PHE A 4 -11.83 -1.52 -4.21
CA PHE A 4 -10.61 -2.31 -4.06
C PHE A 4 -10.92 -3.70 -3.49
N THR A 5 -11.19 -4.67 -4.37
CA THR A 5 -11.56 -6.05 -4.00
C THR A 5 -10.32 -6.91 -3.74
N LEU A 6 -10.55 -8.11 -3.19
CA LEU A 6 -9.49 -9.12 -3.02
C LEU A 6 -8.82 -9.47 -4.36
N ASN A 7 -9.59 -9.55 -5.45
CA ASN A 7 -9.06 -9.87 -6.77
C ASN A 7 -8.16 -8.75 -7.30
N VAL A 8 -8.57 -7.50 -7.09
CA VAL A 8 -7.75 -6.32 -7.40
C VAL A 8 -6.47 -6.34 -6.56
N ALA A 9 -6.56 -6.60 -5.25
CA ALA A 9 -5.39 -6.66 -4.37
C ALA A 9 -4.35 -7.71 -4.83
N LYS A 10 -4.81 -8.89 -5.29
CA LYS A 10 -3.92 -9.93 -5.83
C LYS A 10 -3.10 -9.45 -7.02
N ALA A 11 -3.66 -8.60 -7.89
CA ALA A 11 -2.94 -8.04 -9.04
C ALA A 11 -1.79 -7.09 -8.64
N PHE A 12 -1.77 -6.61 -7.39
CA PHE A 12 -0.73 -5.73 -6.85
C PHE A 12 0.30 -6.44 -5.96
N LEU A 13 0.15 -7.73 -5.68
CA LEU A 13 1.12 -8.50 -4.89
C LEU A 13 2.53 -8.38 -5.49
N GLY A 14 3.50 -8.12 -4.62
CA GLY A 14 4.90 -7.94 -4.97
C GLY A 14 5.26 -6.58 -5.58
N LYS A 15 4.27 -5.72 -5.90
CA LYS A 15 4.48 -4.42 -6.56
C LYS A 15 4.55 -3.26 -5.58
N ASN A 16 5.24 -2.19 -5.98
CA ASN A 16 5.26 -0.92 -5.26
C ASN A 16 4.03 -0.09 -5.66
N VAL A 17 3.31 0.41 -4.68
CA VAL A 17 2.05 1.15 -4.89
C VAL A 17 1.95 2.34 -3.94
N ASN A 18 1.09 3.29 -4.32
CA ASN A 18 0.46 4.20 -3.36
C ASN A 18 -0.94 3.66 -3.05
N LEU A 19 -1.24 3.47 -1.77
CA LEU A 19 -2.56 3.04 -1.30
C LEU A 19 -3.37 4.26 -0.91
N HIS A 20 -4.51 4.46 -1.55
CA HIS A 20 -5.48 5.49 -1.17
C HIS A 20 -6.53 4.85 -0.26
N LEU A 21 -6.67 5.41 0.94
CA LEU A 21 -7.61 4.94 1.94
C LEU A 21 -8.94 5.68 1.83
N LYS A 22 -9.99 5.07 2.38
CA LYS A 22 -11.36 5.63 2.33
C LYS A 22 -11.55 6.87 3.20
N ASP A 23 -10.67 7.09 4.18
CA ASP A 23 -10.65 8.31 5.01
C ASP A 23 -9.96 9.49 4.31
N GLY A 24 -9.48 9.32 3.08
CA GLY A 24 -8.75 10.33 2.32
C GLY A 24 -7.23 10.30 2.52
N SER A 25 -6.74 9.50 3.47
CA SER A 25 -5.31 9.33 3.71
C SER A 25 -4.64 8.56 2.57
N VAL A 26 -3.34 8.81 2.35
CA VAL A 26 -2.55 8.11 1.32
C VAL A 26 -1.28 7.55 1.92
N ILE A 27 -1.08 6.24 1.75
CA ILE A 27 0.13 5.53 2.14
C ILE A 27 1.00 5.36 0.89
N VAL A 28 2.11 6.09 0.85
CA VAL A 28 2.96 6.20 -0.35
C VAL A 28 4.14 5.24 -0.32
N ASN A 29 4.54 4.79 -1.51
CA ASN A 29 5.75 4.00 -1.73
C ASN A 29 5.87 2.77 -0.80
N VAL A 30 4.82 1.96 -0.81
CA VAL A 30 4.79 0.69 -0.09
C VAL A 30 4.78 -0.47 -1.06
N ARG A 31 5.49 -1.54 -0.71
CA ARG A 31 5.41 -2.81 -1.43
C ARG A 31 4.27 -3.63 -0.84
N LEU A 32 3.32 -4.06 -1.67
CA LEU A 32 2.24 -4.94 -1.23
C LEU A 32 2.80 -6.36 -1.11
N ALA A 33 3.02 -6.84 0.11
CA ALA A 33 3.81 -8.04 0.37
C ALA A 33 2.95 -9.30 0.46
N GLU A 34 1.89 -9.25 1.25
CA GLU A 34 1.03 -10.40 1.51
C GLU A 34 -0.42 -9.98 1.68
N ILE A 35 -1.32 -10.92 1.42
CA ILE A 35 -2.74 -10.81 1.78
C ILE A 35 -3.00 -11.83 2.88
N HIS A 36 -3.43 -11.35 4.04
CA HIS A 36 -3.77 -12.19 5.17
C HIS A 36 -5.29 -12.21 5.36
N LYS A 37 -5.86 -13.40 5.58
CA LYS A 37 -7.28 -13.54 5.93
C LYS A 37 -7.36 -14.04 7.36
N ASP A 38 -8.03 -13.28 8.22
CA ASP A 38 -8.33 -13.71 9.58
C ASP A 38 -9.39 -14.83 9.53
N PRO A 39 -9.06 -16.06 9.98
CA PRO A 39 -9.99 -17.18 9.93
C PRO A 39 -11.14 -17.06 10.93
N LEU A 40 -11.00 -16.27 12.00
CA LEU A 40 -12.00 -16.12 13.06
C LEU A 40 -12.99 -15.00 12.72
N LYS A 41 -12.51 -13.90 12.16
CA LYS A 41 -13.34 -12.72 11.85
C LYS A 41 -13.75 -12.60 10.38
N GLY A 42 -13.18 -13.43 9.51
CA GLY A 42 -13.37 -13.35 8.06
C GLY A 42 -12.80 -12.09 7.42
N GLU A 43 -12.07 -11.27 8.19
CA GLU A 43 -11.52 -9.99 7.74
C GLU A 43 -10.25 -10.21 6.91
N VAL A 44 -10.12 -9.46 5.82
CA VAL A 44 -8.95 -9.52 4.94
C VAL A 44 -8.07 -8.30 5.21
N PHE A 45 -6.79 -8.55 5.38
CA PHE A 45 -5.76 -7.55 5.60
C PHE A 45 -4.72 -7.59 4.48
N ILE A 46 -4.24 -6.40 4.12
CA ILE A 46 -3.10 -6.20 3.25
C ILE A 46 -1.89 -5.90 4.12
N LYS A 47 -0.86 -6.74 4.02
CA LYS A 47 0.46 -6.44 4.58
C LYS A 47 1.29 -5.71 3.54
N CYS A 48 1.86 -4.59 3.92
CA CYS A 48 2.72 -3.80 3.06
C CYS A 48 3.99 -3.36 3.79
N VAL A 49 5.08 -3.22 3.04
CA VAL A 49 6.38 -2.83 3.56
C VAL A 49 6.74 -1.48 2.95
N PRO A 50 6.84 -0.40 3.74
CA PRO A 50 7.31 0.89 3.23
C PRO A 50 8.73 0.82 2.72
N TYR A 51 9.00 1.53 1.63
CA TYR A 51 10.36 1.63 1.09
C TYR A 51 11.33 2.19 2.12
N GLY A 52 12.49 1.55 2.27
CA GLY A 52 13.53 1.93 3.23
C GLY A 52 13.20 1.59 4.69
N LYS A 53 12.14 0.82 4.96
CA LYS A 53 11.81 0.32 6.31
C LYS A 53 11.71 -1.20 6.31
N THR A 54 11.95 -1.80 7.47
CA THR A 54 11.77 -3.23 7.73
C THR A 54 10.44 -3.56 8.39
N SER A 55 9.74 -2.56 8.93
CA SER A 55 8.45 -2.76 9.59
C SER A 55 7.32 -3.01 8.59
N VAL A 56 6.49 -4.00 8.90
CA VAL A 56 5.30 -4.34 8.12
C VAL A 56 4.11 -3.53 8.64
N LEU A 57 3.39 -2.89 7.72
CA LEU A 57 2.11 -2.26 7.98
C LEU A 57 0.98 -3.21 7.58
N GLN A 58 -0.03 -3.32 8.43
CA GLN A 58 -1.22 -4.14 8.16
C GLN A 58 -2.45 -3.24 8.05
N ILE A 59 -3.12 -3.29 6.90
CA ILE A 59 -4.28 -2.44 6.60
C ILE A 59 -5.47 -3.32 6.26
N PRO A 60 -6.65 -3.14 6.89
CA PRO A 60 -7.86 -3.83 6.49
C PRO A 60 -8.20 -3.53 5.04
N LEU A 61 -8.47 -4.55 4.22
CA LEU A 61 -8.85 -4.39 2.81
C LEU A 61 -10.06 -3.45 2.67
N LYS A 62 -11.01 -3.53 3.61
CA LYS A 62 -12.19 -2.68 3.65
C LYS A 62 -11.90 -1.19 3.79
N ASN A 63 -10.71 -0.81 4.27
CA ASN A 63 -10.29 0.58 4.44
C ASN A 63 -9.59 1.14 3.19
N ILE A 64 -9.24 0.30 2.21
CA ILE A 64 -8.58 0.72 0.98
C ILE A 64 -9.65 1.12 -0.05
N ALA A 65 -9.49 2.31 -0.61
CA ALA A 65 -10.35 2.82 -1.67
C ALA A 65 -9.86 2.34 -3.05
N TRP A 66 -8.57 2.53 -3.33
CA TRP A 66 -7.91 2.08 -4.57
C TRP A 66 -6.37 2.12 -4.41
N ALA A 67 -5.64 1.57 -5.38
CA ALA A 67 -4.18 1.61 -5.40
C ALA A 67 -3.66 2.13 -6.74
N LYS A 68 -2.60 2.96 -6.68
CA LYS A 68 -1.83 3.40 -7.85
C LYS A 68 -0.53 2.62 -7.93
N LEU A 69 -0.28 1.93 -9.05
CA LEU A 69 1.02 1.33 -9.31
C LEU A 69 2.09 2.41 -9.42
N LEU A 70 3.22 2.20 -8.74
CA LEU A 70 4.40 3.05 -8.94
C LEU A 70 5.20 2.51 -10.11
N ASP A 71 5.33 3.35 -11.14
CA ASP A 71 6.21 3.04 -12.25
C ASP A 71 7.67 3.28 -11.83
N LEU A 72 8.45 2.19 -11.81
CA LEU A 72 9.87 2.21 -11.50
C LEU A 72 10.73 2.64 -12.70
N SER A 73 10.15 2.79 -13.90
CA SER A 73 10.85 3.29 -15.09
C SER A 73 11.44 4.70 -14.89
N LEU A 74 10.96 5.44 -13.89
CA LEU A 74 11.42 6.78 -13.51
C LEU A 74 12.68 6.81 -12.61
N PHE A 75 13.20 5.67 -12.17
CA PHE A 75 14.40 5.60 -11.31
C PHE A 75 15.67 5.13 -12.03
N GLY A 76 15.65 5.07 -13.36
CA GLY A 76 16.85 4.88 -14.17
C GLY A 76 17.79 6.09 -14.06
N ALA A 77 19.01 5.84 -13.56
CA ALA A 77 20.17 6.73 -13.55
C ALA A 77 20.05 8.06 -12.78
N GLY A 78 20.64 8.11 -11.58
CA GLY A 78 21.29 9.33 -11.05
C GLY A 78 20.42 10.42 -10.40
N GLY A 79 19.10 10.34 -10.42
CA GLY A 79 18.23 11.34 -9.81
C GLY A 79 17.84 11.02 -8.36
N ARG A 80 18.61 11.44 -7.36
CA ARG A 80 18.11 11.55 -5.97
C ARG A 80 17.06 12.68 -5.92
N LYS A 81 15.81 12.39 -6.33
CA LYS A 81 14.69 13.23 -5.95
C LYS A 81 14.36 12.90 -4.50
N THR A 82 14.72 13.83 -3.61
CA THR A 82 14.25 13.90 -2.23
C THR A 82 12.74 13.64 -2.24
N ILE A 83 12.35 12.44 -1.82
CA ILE A 83 10.95 12.12 -1.54
C ILE A 83 10.57 13.08 -0.41
N ARG A 84 9.83 14.14 -0.74
CA ARG A 84 9.21 14.97 0.27
C ARG A 84 8.37 14.03 1.11
N LYS A 85 8.79 13.86 2.35
CA LYS A 85 8.12 13.12 3.41
C LYS A 85 6.70 13.69 3.52
N VAL A 86 5.75 13.09 2.80
CA VAL A 86 4.33 13.28 3.09
C VAL A 86 4.07 12.42 4.32
N VAL A 87 3.74 13.11 5.39
CA VAL A 87 3.57 12.60 6.74
C VAL A 87 2.59 11.42 6.71
N PHE A 88 3.03 10.27 7.21
CA PHE A 88 2.11 9.31 7.80
C PHE A 88 1.62 9.96 9.09
N ASP A 89 0.37 10.43 9.13
CA ASP A 89 -0.29 10.72 10.40
C ASP A 89 -0.68 9.35 11.00
N MET A 90 0.27 8.72 11.70
CA MET A 90 -0.03 7.60 12.58
C MET A 90 -0.59 8.19 13.87
N LYS A 91 -1.91 8.38 13.92
CA LYS A 91 -2.59 8.54 15.21
C LYS A 91 -2.51 7.20 15.94
N ASN A 92 -1.81 7.24 17.07
CA ASN A 92 -1.68 6.20 18.08
C ASN A 92 -3.05 5.79 18.63
#